data_AF-A0A660U4V2-F1
#
_entry.id   AF-A0A660U4V2-F1
#
_cell.length_a   1.000
_cell.length_b   1.000
_cell.length_c   1.000
_cell.angle_alpha   90.00
_cell.angle_beta   90.00
_cell.angle_gamma   90.00
#
_symmetry.space_group_name_H-M   'P 1'
#
loop_
_entity.id
_entity.type
_entity.pdbx_description
1 polymer ?
#
loop_
_entity_poly.entity_id
_entity_poly.type
_entity_poly.pdbx_seq_one_letter_code
_entity_poly.pdbx_strand_id
1 'polypeptide(L)'
;MKKQSLHTFLLIIISLFVLTSCATLSSKDIKNIQKVDKKIEEDFESSIKNQDFFDACKNFIEYTKNFKDEKRFDMFKKVNLLYLKKREELEKSQNYLEALSYT
;
A
#
# COMPACT_ATOMS: atom_id res chain seq x y z
N MET A 1 56.30 8.71 23.47
CA MET A 1 54.87 8.48 23.77
C MET A 1 53.95 9.17 22.75
N LYS A 2 53.91 8.73 21.48
CA LYS A 2 53.04 9.33 20.42
C LYS A 2 52.15 8.34 19.65
N LYS A 3 52.33 7.02 19.82
CA LYS A 3 51.56 5.99 19.08
C LYS A 3 50.21 5.64 19.71
N GLN A 4 50.01 5.84 21.02
CA GLN A 4 48.74 5.53 21.69
C GLN A 4 47.60 6.46 21.23
N SER A 5 47.88 7.74 21.00
CA SER A 5 46.86 8.75 20.63
C SER A 5 46.20 8.48 19.28
N LEU A 6 46.92 7.96 18.28
CA LEU A 6 46.38 7.65 16.95
C LEU A 6 45.42 6.45 16.96
N HIS A 7 45.72 5.42 17.75
CA HIS A 7 44.84 4.25 17.86
C HIS A 7 43.52 4.59 18.56
N THR A 8 43.55 5.44 19.58
CA THR A 8 42.32 5.89 20.25
C THR A 8 41.45 6.74 19.33
N PHE A 9 42.06 7.62 18.53
CA PHE A 9 41.34 8.45 17.55
C PHE A 9 40.69 7.61 16.44
N LEU A 10 41.40 6.59 15.94
CA LEU A 10 40.89 5.68 14.92
C LEU A 10 39.68 4.86 15.44
N LEU A 11 39.75 4.39 16.69
CA LEU A 11 38.65 3.67 17.32
C LEU A 11 37.39 4.55 17.49
N ILE A 12 37.57 5.82 17.82
CA ILE A 12 36.46 6.79 17.92
C ILE A 12 35.80 7.00 16.56
N ILE A 13 36.59 7.19 15.49
CA ILE A 13 36.04 7.38 14.13
C ILE A 13 35.29 6.13 13.66
N ILE A 14 35.83 4.93 13.89
CA ILE A 14 35.15 3.68 13.53
C ILE A 14 33.84 3.54 14.31
N SER A 15 33.84 3.86 15.61
CA SER A 15 32.62 3.81 16.44
C SER A 15 31.54 4.79 15.96
N LEU A 16 31.92 6.02 15.55
CA LEU A 16 31.01 7.01 14.96
C LEU A 16 30.49 6.58 13.58
N PHE A 17 31.32 5.92 12.77
CA PHE A 17 30.94 5.46 11.43
C PHE A 17 29.95 4.29 11.48
N VAL A 18 30.11 3.39 12.45
CA VAL A 18 29.18 2.26 12.68
C VAL A 18 27.82 2.75 13.17
N LEU A 19 27.80 3.72 14.11
CA LEU A 19 26.56 4.29 14.64
C LEU A 19 25.77 5.08 13.57
N THR A 20 26.47 5.82 12.71
CA THR A 20 25.81 6.61 11.64
C THR A 20 25.33 5.74 10.48
N SER A 21 26.04 4.66 10.15
CA SER A 21 25.67 3.75 9.06
C SER A 21 24.40 2.93 9.39
N CYS A 22 24.27 2.44 10.62
CA CYS A 22 23.06 1.69 11.03
C CYS A 22 21.82 2.60 11.14
N ALA A 23 21.98 3.84 11.64
CA ALA A 23 20.88 4.79 11.78
C ALA A 23 20.37 5.31 10.42
N THR A 24 21.27 5.56 9.46
CA THR A 24 20.90 6.06 8.12
C THR A 24 20.23 5.00 7.26
N LEU A 25 20.69 3.75 7.31
CA LEU A 25 20.07 2.64 6.57
C LEU A 25 18.63 2.39 7.05
N SER A 26 18.44 2.26 8.37
CA SER A 26 17.13 2.04 8.99
C SER A 26 16.12 3.16 8.66
N SER A 27 16.55 4.43 8.68
CA SER A 27 15.67 5.57 8.41
C SER A 27 15.18 5.65 6.95
N LYS A 28 15.98 5.19 5.99
CA LYS A 28 15.63 5.19 4.56
C LYS A 28 14.59 4.11 4.24
N ASP A 29 14.78 2.92 4.81
CA ASP A 29 13.87 1.80 4.60
C ASP A 29 12.50 2.05 5.23
N ILE A 30 12.46 2.61 6.44
CA ILE A 30 11.19 2.99 7.11
C ILE A 30 10.41 4.03 6.29
N LYS A 31 11.09 5.05 5.75
CA LYS A 31 10.45 6.07 4.91
C LYS A 31 9.94 5.49 3.58
N ASN A 32 10.63 4.51 3.01
CA ASN A 32 10.20 3.86 1.78
C ASN A 32 8.96 3.00 2.01
N ILE A 33 8.91 2.25 3.12
CA ILE A 33 7.73 1.48 3.52
C ILE A 33 6.53 2.42 3.66
N GLN A 34 6.62 3.46 4.50
CA GLN A 34 5.52 4.42 4.70
C GLN A 34 5.01 5.09 3.41
N LYS A 35 5.89 5.32 2.42
CA LYS A 35 5.49 5.88 1.12
C LYS A 35 4.72 4.88 0.26
N VAL A 36 5.13 3.61 0.27
CA VAL A 36 4.42 2.54 -0.44
C VAL A 36 3.04 2.34 0.19
N ASP A 37 2.97 2.35 1.52
CA ASP A 37 1.72 2.22 2.28
C ASP A 37 0.70 3.29 1.86
N LYS A 38 1.12 4.56 1.84
CA LYS A 38 0.27 5.69 1.47
C LYS A 38 -0.20 5.61 0.01
N LYS A 39 0.68 5.17 -0.89
CA LYS A 39 0.35 5.06 -2.31
C LYS A 39 -0.74 4.01 -2.56
N ILE A 40 -0.67 2.86 -1.92
CA ILE A 40 -1.69 1.81 -2.06
C ILE A 40 -3.06 2.32 -1.58
N GLU A 41 -3.11 3.08 -0.49
CA GLU A 41 -4.35 3.70 0.00
C GLU A 41 -4.89 4.74 -0.99
N GLU A 42 -4.03 5.62 -1.53
CA GLU A 42 -4.41 6.63 -2.52
C GLU A 42 -4.94 6.01 -3.82
N ASP A 43 -4.24 5.00 -4.33
CA ASP A 43 -4.62 4.26 -5.54
C ASP A 43 -5.96 3.53 -5.32
N PHE A 44 -6.17 2.93 -4.14
CA PHE A 44 -7.44 2.31 -3.77
C PHE A 44 -8.60 3.31 -3.77
N GLU A 45 -8.46 4.45 -3.09
CA GLU A 45 -9.53 5.46 -3.04
C GLU A 45 -9.83 6.05 -4.42
N SER A 46 -8.82 6.20 -5.27
CA SER A 46 -8.99 6.58 -6.67
C SER A 46 -9.84 5.57 -7.44
N SER A 47 -9.56 4.25 -7.30
CA SER A 47 -10.36 3.19 -7.93
C SER A 47 -11.81 3.19 -7.45
N ILE A 48 -12.06 3.38 -6.14
CA ILE A 48 -13.41 3.49 -5.59
C ILE A 48 -14.16 4.69 -6.19
N LYS A 49 -13.50 5.86 -6.26
CA LYS A 49 -14.09 7.08 -6.84
C LYS A 49 -14.43 6.89 -8.33
N ASN A 50 -13.56 6.23 -9.07
CA ASN A 50 -13.75 5.96 -10.50
C ASN A 50 -14.68 4.77 -10.77
N GLN A 51 -15.18 4.11 -9.72
CA GLN A 51 -16.02 2.91 -9.81
C GLN A 51 -15.34 1.76 -10.56
N ASP A 52 -14.00 1.73 -10.54
CA ASP A 52 -13.21 0.65 -11.11
C ASP A 52 -13.12 -0.50 -10.11
N PHE A 53 -13.94 -1.52 -10.34
CA PHE A 53 -14.01 -2.67 -9.45
C PHE A 53 -12.73 -3.51 -9.46
N PHE A 54 -12.08 -3.65 -10.62
CA PHE A 54 -10.93 -4.52 -10.77
C PHE A 54 -9.70 -3.93 -10.07
N ASP A 55 -9.43 -2.65 -10.31
CA ASP A 55 -8.31 -1.96 -9.66
C ASP A 55 -8.54 -1.81 -8.16
N ALA A 56 -9.79 -1.56 -7.71
CA ALA A 56 -10.11 -1.53 -6.29
C ALA A 56 -9.80 -2.88 -5.60
N CYS A 57 -10.15 -4.01 -6.24
CA CYS A 57 -9.81 -5.34 -5.73
C CYS A 57 -8.30 -5.57 -5.68
N LYS A 58 -7.58 -5.18 -6.75
CA LYS A 58 -6.12 -5.31 -6.83
C LYS A 58 -5.44 -4.55 -5.69
N ASN A 59 -5.78 -3.28 -5.51
CA ASN A 59 -5.19 -2.42 -4.47
C ASN A 59 -5.57 -2.91 -3.06
N PHE A 60 -6.79 -3.41 -2.85
CA PHE A 60 -7.18 -4.06 -1.60
C PHE A 60 -6.35 -5.32 -1.31
N ILE A 61 -6.16 -6.20 -2.29
CA ILE A 61 -5.34 -7.40 -2.12
C ILE A 61 -3.89 -7.03 -1.78
N GLU A 62 -3.33 -6.04 -2.47
CA GLU A 62 -1.98 -5.53 -2.19
C GLU A 62 -1.88 -4.96 -0.77
N TYR A 63 -2.86 -4.18 -0.33
CA TYR A 63 -2.95 -3.69 1.04
C TYR A 63 -2.98 -4.85 2.04
N THR A 64 -3.86 -5.84 1.86
CA THR A 64 -4.02 -6.96 2.83
C THR A 64 -2.82 -7.90 2.93
N LYS A 65 -1.92 -7.91 1.93
CA LYS A 65 -0.63 -8.62 1.98
C LYS A 65 0.34 -7.93 2.93
N ASN A 66 0.34 -6.60 2.96
CA ASN A 66 1.31 -5.79 3.69
C ASN A 66 0.79 -5.37 5.08
N PHE A 67 -0.53 -5.24 5.26
CA PHE A 67 -1.15 -4.76 6.49
C PHE A 67 -2.17 -5.75 7.06
N LYS A 68 -2.26 -5.79 8.39
CA LYS A 68 -3.21 -6.61 9.17
C LYS A 68 -3.92 -5.76 10.22
N ASP A 69 -4.49 -4.63 9.79
CA ASP A 69 -5.14 -3.65 10.65
C ASP A 69 -6.66 -3.52 10.38
N GLU A 70 -7.32 -2.68 11.15
CA GLU A 70 -8.77 -2.46 11.11
C GLU A 70 -9.23 -1.83 9.79
N LYS A 71 -8.37 -1.01 9.15
CA LYS A 71 -8.66 -0.37 7.85
C LYS A 71 -9.01 -1.38 6.77
N ARG A 72 -8.45 -2.60 6.82
CA ARG A 72 -8.81 -3.69 5.91
C ARG A 72 -10.31 -3.94 5.86
N PHE A 73 -10.98 -3.88 7.00
CA PHE A 73 -12.40 -4.16 7.08
C PHE A 73 -13.22 -3.07 6.37
N ASP A 74 -12.82 -1.81 6.51
CA ASP A 74 -13.49 -0.71 5.82
C ASP A 74 -13.21 -0.71 4.32
N MET A 75 -11.99 -1.03 3.89
CA MET A 75 -11.68 -1.24 2.48
C MET A 75 -12.50 -2.39 1.89
N PHE A 76 -12.63 -3.50 2.61
CA PHE A 76 -13.47 -4.63 2.19
C PHE A 76 -14.93 -4.22 2.00
N LYS A 77 -15.52 -3.46 2.93
CA LYS A 77 -16.89 -2.94 2.78
C LYS A 77 -17.05 -2.13 1.49
N LYS A 78 -16.10 -1.23 1.21
CA LYS A 78 -16.13 -0.41 -0.01
C LYS A 78 -16.08 -1.26 -1.29
N VAL A 79 -15.21 -2.26 -1.34
CA VAL A 79 -15.13 -3.20 -2.47
C VAL A 79 -16.43 -4.00 -2.62
N ASN A 80 -17.00 -4.49 -1.51
CA ASN A 80 -18.25 -5.26 -1.55
C ASN A 80 -19.44 -4.41 -2.03
N LEU A 81 -19.53 -3.15 -1.60
CA LEU A 81 -20.55 -2.23 -2.10
C LEU A 81 -20.39 -1.98 -3.60
N LEU A 82 -19.17 -1.80 -4.08
CA LEU A 82 -18.88 -1.63 -5.51
C LEU A 82 -19.24 -2.88 -6.32
N TYR A 83 -18.96 -4.08 -5.80
CA TYR A 83 -19.38 -5.35 -6.39
C TYR A 83 -20.90 -5.43 -6.55
N LEU A 84 -21.66 -5.15 -5.48
CA LEU A 84 -23.12 -5.22 -5.50
C LEU A 84 -23.71 -4.28 -6.55
N LYS A 85 -23.18 -3.06 -6.65
CA LYS A 85 -23.61 -2.09 -7.67
C LYS A 85 -23.32 -2.59 -9.09
N LYS A 86 -22.12 -3.12 -9.35
CA LYS A 86 -21.75 -3.66 -10.66
C LYS A 86 -22.60 -4.88 -11.05
N ARG A 87 -22.95 -5.72 -10.08
CA ARG A 87 -23.86 -6.85 -10.28
C ARG A 87 -25.25 -6.38 -10.68
N GLU A 88 -25.80 -5.39 -9.98
CA GLU A 88 -27.11 -4.81 -10.30
C GLU A 88 -27.12 -4.14 -11.69
N GLU A 89 -26.05 -3.44 -12.08
CA GLU A 89 -25.88 -2.87 -13.43
C GLU A 89 -25.90 -3.98 -14.51
N LEU A 90 -25.25 -5.11 -14.23
CA LEU A 90 -25.22 -6.26 -15.14
C LEU A 90 -26.60 -6.91 -15.28
N GLU A 91 -27.30 -7.16 -14.16
CA GLU A 91 -28.65 -7.72 -14.15
C GLU A 91 -29.63 -6.85 -14.95
N LYS A 92 -29.58 -5.52 -14.76
CA LYS A 92 -30.39 -4.56 -15.55
C LYS A 92 -30.09 -4.63 -17.05
N SER A 93 -28.81 -4.73 -17.40
CA SER A 93 -28.38 -4.81 -18.80
C SER A 93 -28.85 -6.11 -19.45
N GLN A 94 -28.79 -7.23 -18.74
CA GLN A 94 -29.29 -8.53 -19.21
C GLN A 94 -30.80 -8.49 -19.43
N ASN A 95 -31.57 -7.96 -18.48
CA ASN A 95 -33.02 -7.83 -18.61
C ASN A 95 -33.42 -6.94 -19.82
N TYR A 96 -32.65 -5.88 -20.09
CA TYR A 96 -32.88 -5.03 -21.26
C TYR A 96 -32.63 -5.77 -22.58
N LEU A 97 -31.55 -6.53 -22.67
CA LEU A 97 -31.24 -7.34 -23.86
C LEU A 97 -32.29 -8.43 -24.09
N GLU A 98 -32.76 -9.06 -23.02
CA GLU A 98 -33.84 -10.04 -23.08
C GLU A 98 -35.15 -9.40 -23.58
N ALA A 99 -35.53 -8.24 -23.04
CA ALA A 99 -36.72 -7.51 -23.50
C ALA A 99 -36.68 -7.16 -25.00
N LEU A 100 -35.52 -6.74 -25.52
CA LEU A 100 -35.33 -6.46 -26.94
C LEU A 100 -35.45 -7.71 -27.83
N SER A 101 -35.12 -8.89 -27.31
CA SER A 101 -35.21 -10.15 -28.08
C SER A 101 -36.65 -10.65 -28.29
N TYR A 102 -37.61 -10.11 -27.52
CA TYR A 102 -39.04 -10.44 -27.63
C TYR A 102 -39.85 -9.45 -28.48
N THR A 103 -39.22 -8.39 -28.99
CA THR A 103 -39.78 -7.43 -29.97
C THR A 103 -39.30 -7.72 -31.37
#